data_AF-A0AAE3ZKT8-F1
#
_entry.id   AF-A0AAE3ZKT8-F1
#
_cell.length_a   1.000
_cell.length_b   1.000
_cell.length_c   1.000
_cell.angle_alpha   90.00
_cell.angle_beta   90.00
_cell.angle_gamma   90.00
#
_symmetry.space_group_name_H-M   'P 1'
#
loop_
_entity.id
_entity.type
_entity.pdbx_description
1 polymer ?
#
loop_
_entity_poly.entity_id
_entity_poly.type
_entity_poly.pdbx_seq_one_letter_code
_entity_poly.pdbx_strand_id
1 'polypeptide(L)'
;MNSRRTTARNAALAAGVCLATIFGAASPAMADTSNAYAQALNVSLLGVVGAHTTPSQVANDGTQPTQTANPGSPALVGAQNFVKAGVLVQQATAWKEGRDAACAGLAGNGGVVAIGNDGTCTVSGNGGIAIELLNVPLVGSVTLKADAVTASCSATSLGDLKAAASLANLRLETSTPNLLGPPTVTSTSLAGSTAPNTGLTVPKLAGLDVATLMINGQSFDATNNSVSATALRINLLGSGLLGTTIEVGNVKCGETKYTPALPVHGLPIAGGALAVAMWFGRHRIKSLTSSLRGAR
;
A
#
# COMPACT_ATOMS: atom_id res chain seq x y z
N MET A 1 -26.00 -68.13 22.97
CA MET A 1 -26.34 -66.96 22.10
C MET A 1 -25.88 -65.59 22.64
N ASN A 2 -25.28 -65.48 23.84
CA ASN A 2 -24.91 -64.17 24.43
C ASN A 2 -23.50 -63.65 24.09
N SER A 3 -22.61 -64.47 23.54
CA SER A 3 -21.21 -64.08 23.26
C SER A 3 -21.02 -63.23 21.98
N ARG A 4 -22.03 -63.11 21.12
CA ARG A 4 -21.93 -62.35 19.85
C ARG A 4 -22.37 -60.88 19.98
N ARG A 5 -23.00 -60.50 21.10
CA ARG A 5 -23.49 -59.12 21.32
C ARG A 5 -22.44 -58.20 21.94
N THR A 6 -21.46 -58.74 22.65
CA THR A 6 -20.38 -57.97 23.30
C THR A 6 -19.28 -57.54 22.33
N THR A 7 -18.97 -58.35 21.32
CA THR A 7 -17.95 -58.01 20.30
C THR A 7 -18.38 -56.88 19.36
N ALA A 8 -19.68 -56.68 19.13
CA ALA A 8 -20.19 -55.61 18.26
C ALA A 8 -20.11 -54.21 18.90
N ARG A 9 -20.17 -54.11 20.23
CA ARG A 9 -20.13 -52.82 20.94
C ARG A 9 -18.72 -52.22 21.00
N ASN A 10 -17.69 -53.07 21.11
CA ASN A 10 -16.30 -52.61 21.18
C ASN A 10 -15.76 -52.15 19.82
N ALA A 11 -16.29 -52.69 18.70
CA ALA A 11 -15.93 -52.25 17.35
C ALA A 11 -16.46 -50.84 17.01
N ALA A 12 -17.60 -50.44 17.58
CA ALA A 12 -18.18 -49.12 17.36
C ALA A 12 -17.38 -47.98 18.06
N LEU A 13 -16.80 -48.26 19.22
CA LEU A 13 -15.97 -47.31 19.95
C LEU A 13 -14.61 -47.08 19.28
N ALA A 14 -14.00 -48.12 18.67
CA ALA A 14 -12.74 -47.97 17.94
C ALA A 14 -12.90 -47.15 16.64
N ALA A 15 -14.05 -47.23 15.97
CA ALA A 15 -14.34 -46.43 14.78
C ALA A 15 -14.57 -44.93 15.09
N GLY A 16 -15.09 -44.60 16.28
CA GLY A 16 -15.31 -43.22 16.71
C GLY A 16 -14.03 -42.44 16.98
N VAL A 17 -12.98 -43.10 17.50
CA VAL A 17 -11.70 -42.46 17.83
C VAL A 17 -10.89 -42.13 16.57
N CYS A 18 -10.93 -42.99 15.54
CA CYS A 18 -10.22 -42.72 14.27
C CYS A 18 -10.85 -41.57 13.45
N LEU A 19 -12.16 -41.31 13.60
CA LEU A 19 -12.82 -40.15 12.97
C LEU A 19 -12.44 -38.84 13.68
N ALA A 20 -12.28 -38.84 15.01
CA ALA A 20 -11.88 -37.65 15.76
C ALA A 20 -10.44 -37.18 15.45
N THR A 21 -9.53 -38.10 15.11
CA THR A 21 -8.15 -37.75 14.72
C THR A 21 -8.03 -37.16 13.32
N ILE A 22 -9.01 -37.39 12.42
CA ILE A 22 -8.98 -36.85 11.05
C ILE A 22 -9.49 -35.39 11.00
N PHE A 23 -10.37 -35.00 11.92
CA PHE A 23 -10.85 -33.61 12.03
C PHE A 23 -10.00 -32.73 12.98
N GLY A 24 -8.97 -33.29 13.62
CA GLY A 24 -8.13 -32.59 14.61
C GLY A 24 -6.92 -31.85 14.03
N ALA A 25 -6.60 -32.02 12.75
CA ALA A 25 -5.58 -31.20 12.09
C ALA A 25 -6.19 -29.83 11.79
N ALA A 26 -6.10 -28.91 12.76
CA ALA A 26 -6.35 -27.51 12.53
C ALA A 26 -5.51 -27.09 11.32
N SER A 27 -6.16 -26.83 10.18
CA SER A 27 -5.53 -26.19 9.03
C SER A 27 -4.79 -24.96 9.55
N PRO A 28 -3.54 -24.70 9.13
CA PRO A 28 -2.92 -23.42 9.47
C PRO A 28 -3.88 -22.34 8.99
N ALA A 29 -4.31 -21.46 9.91
CA ALA A 29 -5.03 -20.26 9.53
C ALA A 29 -4.14 -19.55 8.49
N MET A 30 -4.63 -19.46 7.25
CA MET A 30 -3.96 -18.70 6.21
C MET A 30 -3.74 -17.31 6.77
N ALA A 31 -2.47 -16.89 6.81
CA ALA A 31 -2.11 -15.66 7.45
C ALA A 31 -2.46 -14.49 6.53
N ASP A 32 -2.97 -13.40 7.11
CA ASP A 32 -3.40 -12.24 6.33
C ASP A 32 -2.20 -11.67 5.56
N THR A 33 -2.41 -11.44 4.26
CA THR A 33 -1.39 -10.83 3.40
C THR A 33 -1.45 -9.31 3.52
N SER A 34 -0.30 -8.64 3.54
CA SER A 34 -0.17 -7.19 3.61
C SER A 34 0.90 -6.68 2.64
N ASN A 35 0.69 -5.51 2.04
CA ASN A 35 1.58 -4.94 1.02
C ASN A 35 1.63 -3.42 1.18
N ALA A 36 2.83 -2.87 1.32
CA ALA A 36 3.08 -1.44 1.44
C ALA A 36 4.07 -0.97 0.38
N TYR A 37 3.78 0.20 -0.18
CA TYR A 37 4.60 0.88 -1.18
C TYR A 37 4.79 2.35 -0.81
N ALA A 38 6.04 2.81 -0.86
CA ALA A 38 6.44 4.18 -0.57
C ALA A 38 7.46 4.69 -1.59
N GLN A 39 7.16 5.79 -2.25
CA GLN A 39 8.05 6.48 -3.19
C GLN A 39 8.10 7.98 -2.87
N ALA A 40 9.30 8.49 -2.58
CA ALA A 40 9.48 9.88 -2.16
C ALA A 40 9.27 10.89 -3.30
N LEU A 41 9.79 10.61 -4.50
CA LEU A 41 9.68 11.49 -5.66
C LEU A 41 9.52 10.70 -6.96
N ASN A 42 8.61 11.16 -7.81
CA ASN A 42 8.45 10.69 -9.17
C ASN A 42 8.25 11.88 -10.13
N VAL A 43 9.10 12.01 -11.13
CA VAL A 43 9.02 13.07 -12.15
C VAL A 43 8.85 12.41 -13.52
N SER A 44 7.81 12.81 -14.23
CA SER A 44 7.56 12.44 -15.62
C SER A 44 7.65 13.70 -16.48
N LEU A 45 8.57 13.70 -17.45
CA LEU A 45 8.83 14.84 -18.33
C LEU A 45 8.32 14.49 -19.73
N LEU A 46 7.33 15.24 -20.24
CA LEU A 46 6.79 15.04 -21.60
C LEU A 46 6.29 13.59 -21.86
N GLY A 47 5.78 12.92 -20.84
CA GLY A 47 5.34 11.52 -20.92
C GLY A 47 6.47 10.49 -20.99
N VAL A 48 7.73 10.92 -20.93
CA VAL A 48 8.90 10.04 -20.76
C VAL A 48 9.20 9.93 -19.27
N VAL A 49 9.53 8.72 -18.81
CA VAL A 49 9.96 8.48 -17.42
C VAL A 49 11.17 9.37 -17.14
N GLY A 50 10.98 10.35 -16.27
CA GLY A 50 12.02 11.27 -15.83
C GLY A 50 12.69 10.78 -14.55
N ALA A 51 13.12 11.73 -13.73
CA ALA A 51 13.82 11.42 -12.50
C ALA A 51 12.88 10.84 -11.44
N HIS A 52 13.27 9.74 -10.81
CA HIS A 52 12.46 9.11 -9.76
C HIS A 52 13.34 8.49 -8.69
N THR A 53 12.79 8.34 -7.50
CA THR A 53 13.40 7.52 -6.45
C THR A 53 13.01 6.07 -6.64
N THR A 54 13.94 5.15 -6.42
CA THR A 54 13.63 3.72 -6.32
C THR A 54 12.61 3.52 -5.22
N PRO A 55 11.45 2.90 -5.47
CA PRO A 55 10.43 2.75 -4.45
C PRO A 55 10.85 1.77 -3.35
N SER A 56 10.37 2.02 -2.14
CA SER A 56 10.41 1.08 -1.03
C SER A 56 9.12 0.25 -1.06
N GLN A 57 9.24 -1.04 -1.36
CA GLN A 57 8.10 -1.95 -1.41
C GLN A 57 8.35 -3.14 -0.49
N VAL A 58 7.33 -3.51 0.28
CA VAL A 58 7.38 -4.66 1.17
C VAL A 58 6.05 -5.38 1.17
N ALA A 59 6.11 -6.71 1.15
CA ALA A 59 4.95 -7.57 1.29
C ALA A 59 5.19 -8.58 2.41
N ASN A 60 4.13 -8.95 3.11
CA ASN A 60 4.13 -10.01 4.10
C ASN A 60 2.97 -10.96 3.78
N ASP A 61 3.26 -12.24 3.63
CA ASP A 61 2.26 -13.29 3.42
C ASP A 61 1.72 -13.85 4.75
N GLY A 62 2.08 -13.20 5.86
CA GLY A 62 1.76 -13.57 7.22
C GLY A 62 2.52 -14.80 7.75
N THR A 63 3.47 -15.35 6.99
CA THR A 63 4.37 -16.41 7.47
C THR A 63 5.56 -15.85 8.25
N GLN A 64 5.94 -14.60 7.97
CA GLN A 64 7.07 -13.91 8.56
C GLN A 64 6.60 -12.84 9.56
N PRO A 65 7.44 -12.45 10.54
CA PRO A 65 7.17 -11.26 11.36
C PRO A 65 7.15 -9.99 10.50
N THR A 66 6.90 -8.84 11.13
CA THR A 66 6.88 -7.54 10.45
C THR A 66 8.11 -7.32 9.56
N GLN A 67 7.85 -6.90 8.31
CA GLN A 67 8.87 -6.56 7.34
C GLN A 67 8.86 -5.05 7.14
N THR A 68 10.04 -4.41 7.15
CA THR A 68 10.18 -2.97 6.93
C THR A 68 11.24 -2.71 5.89
N ALA A 69 10.91 -1.91 4.89
CA ALA A 69 11.84 -1.42 3.89
C ALA A 69 12.07 0.08 4.09
N ASN A 70 13.32 0.47 4.32
CA ASN A 70 13.77 1.86 4.45
C ASN A 70 15.14 1.99 3.75
N PRO A 71 15.17 2.36 2.46
CA PRO A 71 16.42 2.46 1.71
C PRO A 71 17.32 3.64 2.16
N GLY A 72 17.06 4.30 3.29
CA GLY A 72 17.71 5.54 3.68
C GLY A 72 17.27 6.69 2.79
N SER A 73 18.09 7.73 2.64
CA SER A 73 17.81 8.82 1.69
C SER A 73 17.95 8.27 0.26
N PRO A 74 16.85 8.02 -0.47
CA PRO A 74 16.92 7.40 -1.79
C PRO A 74 17.66 8.31 -2.78
N ALA A 75 18.53 7.70 -3.59
CA ALA A 75 19.18 8.41 -4.67
C ALA A 75 18.17 8.76 -5.77
N LEU A 76 18.25 9.97 -6.32
CA LEU A 76 17.54 10.32 -7.55
C LEU A 76 18.19 9.60 -8.72
N VAL A 77 17.39 8.87 -9.48
CA VAL A 77 17.82 8.31 -10.76
C VAL A 77 17.51 9.35 -11.84
N GLY A 78 18.54 10.05 -12.34
CA GLY A 78 18.40 11.10 -13.36
C GLY A 78 18.90 12.47 -12.86
N ALA A 79 19.74 13.15 -13.66
CA ALA A 79 20.35 14.43 -13.30
C ALA A 79 19.38 15.58 -13.55
N GLN A 80 18.74 16.12 -12.51
CA GLN A 80 17.87 17.30 -12.62
C GLN A 80 17.95 18.18 -11.34
N ASN A 81 17.99 19.50 -11.54
CA ASN A 81 18.22 20.52 -10.50
C ASN A 81 16.93 21.09 -9.84
N PHE A 82 15.77 20.43 -9.98
CA PHE A 82 14.47 21.01 -9.59
C PHE A 82 14.24 21.08 -8.07
N VAL A 83 14.79 20.15 -7.30
CA VAL A 83 14.70 20.13 -5.84
C VAL A 83 16.04 20.60 -5.30
N LYS A 84 16.10 21.86 -4.84
CA LYS A 84 17.35 22.52 -4.44
C LYS A 84 17.72 22.31 -2.97
N ALA A 85 16.80 21.80 -2.15
CA ALA A 85 17.01 21.54 -0.74
C ALA A 85 15.99 20.50 -0.23
N GLY A 86 16.44 19.60 0.62
CA GLY A 86 15.61 18.58 1.28
C GLY A 86 16.22 17.18 1.25
N VAL A 87 15.77 16.33 2.17
CA VAL A 87 16.05 14.90 2.21
C VAL A 87 14.80 14.16 1.78
N LEU A 88 14.98 13.21 0.86
CA LEU A 88 13.90 12.31 0.45
C LEU A 88 13.76 11.25 1.54
N VAL A 89 12.53 11.02 1.97
CA VAL A 89 12.25 10.06 3.03
C VAL A 89 11.19 9.09 2.55
N GLN A 90 11.42 7.80 2.75
CA GLN A 90 10.46 6.76 2.39
C GLN A 90 10.65 5.53 3.27
N GLN A 91 9.53 5.01 3.77
CA GLN A 91 9.49 3.79 4.56
C GLN A 91 8.18 3.07 4.28
N ALA A 92 8.26 1.74 4.17
CA ALA A 92 7.11 0.88 4.00
C ALA A 92 7.20 -0.26 5.03
N THR A 93 6.10 -0.60 5.67
CA THR A 93 6.03 -1.68 6.67
C THR A 93 4.81 -2.57 6.42
N ALA A 94 5.03 -3.89 6.43
CA ALA A 94 4.01 -4.92 6.29
C ALA A 94 4.05 -5.86 7.51
N TRP A 95 3.00 -5.85 8.31
CA TRP A 95 2.88 -6.67 9.52
C TRP A 95 2.27 -8.04 9.20
N LYS A 96 2.60 -9.02 10.05
CA LYS A 96 2.06 -10.39 10.00
C LYS A 96 0.54 -10.46 10.16
N GLU A 97 -0.04 -9.50 10.87
CA GLU A 97 -1.48 -9.45 11.21
C GLU A 97 -2.33 -8.86 10.07
N GLY A 98 -1.82 -8.77 8.84
CA GLY A 98 -2.58 -8.18 7.73
C GLY A 98 -2.70 -6.66 7.78
N ARG A 99 -1.88 -5.99 8.60
CA ARG A 99 -1.74 -4.53 8.57
C ARG A 99 -0.58 -4.14 7.67
N ASP A 100 -0.68 -2.98 7.04
CA ASP A 100 0.40 -2.33 6.31
C ASP A 100 0.32 -0.81 6.44
N ALA A 101 1.48 -0.17 6.32
CA ALA A 101 1.62 1.27 6.38
C ALA A 101 2.81 1.72 5.54
N ALA A 102 2.66 2.88 4.92
CA ALA A 102 3.70 3.48 4.11
C ALA A 102 3.75 4.99 4.36
N CYS A 103 4.97 5.51 4.44
CA CYS A 103 5.26 6.93 4.52
C CYS A 103 6.24 7.31 3.44
N ALA A 104 5.98 8.39 2.71
CA ALA A 104 6.94 8.91 1.76
C ALA A 104 6.82 10.42 1.63
N GLY A 105 7.91 11.08 1.26
CA GLY A 105 7.88 12.50 0.98
C GLY A 105 9.24 13.18 0.94
N LEU A 106 9.19 14.50 1.09
CA LEU A 106 10.33 15.37 1.24
C LEU A 106 10.28 15.98 2.64
N ALA A 107 11.43 15.98 3.31
CA ALA A 107 11.63 16.69 4.58
C ALA A 107 12.80 17.66 4.42
N GLY A 108 12.91 18.66 5.31
CA GLY A 108 14.08 19.53 5.38
C GLY A 108 15.40 18.78 5.61
N ASN A 109 16.48 19.52 5.76
CA ASN A 109 17.79 18.98 6.11
C ASN A 109 17.74 18.10 7.38
N GLY A 110 18.45 16.97 7.34
CA GLY A 110 18.39 15.94 8.40
C GLY A 110 17.05 15.23 8.50
N GLY A 111 16.23 15.30 7.44
CA GLY A 111 14.94 14.65 7.34
C GLY A 111 15.00 13.14 7.61
N VAL A 112 14.17 12.65 8.53
CA VAL A 112 13.96 11.22 8.80
C VAL A 112 12.46 10.96 8.86
N VAL A 113 12.04 9.80 8.35
CA VAL A 113 10.69 9.27 8.52
C VAL A 113 10.72 8.01 9.36
N ALA A 114 9.72 7.85 10.22
CA ALA A 114 9.50 6.66 11.00
C ALA A 114 8.01 6.27 11.00
N ILE A 115 7.74 4.98 10.83
CA ILE A 115 6.41 4.38 11.00
C ILE A 115 6.23 3.92 12.44
N GLY A 116 5.21 4.43 13.13
CA GLY A 116 4.80 3.99 14.46
C GLY A 116 4.11 2.62 14.43
N ASN A 117 3.97 2.00 15.60
CA ASN A 117 3.30 0.69 15.74
C ASN A 117 1.83 0.70 15.32
N ASP A 118 1.20 1.88 15.32
CA ASP A 118 -0.17 2.12 14.88
C ASP A 118 -0.28 2.47 13.39
N GLY A 119 0.84 2.44 12.65
CA GLY A 119 0.91 2.84 11.25
C GLY A 119 0.98 4.35 11.03
N THR A 120 1.10 5.16 12.10
CA THR A 120 1.26 6.60 11.94
C THR A 120 2.64 6.96 11.42
N CYS A 121 2.68 7.95 10.52
CA CYS A 121 3.92 8.48 9.98
C CYS A 121 4.40 9.66 10.83
N THR A 122 5.61 9.56 11.34
CA THR A 122 6.31 10.68 11.99
C THR A 122 7.47 11.11 11.11
N VAL A 123 7.59 12.42 10.89
CA VAL A 123 8.62 13.00 10.04
C VAL A 123 9.29 14.10 10.83
N SER A 124 10.61 14.01 10.98
CA SER A 124 11.44 15.01 11.63
C SER A 124 12.41 15.58 10.62
N GLY A 125 12.61 16.89 10.60
CA GLY A 125 13.57 17.55 9.72
C GLY A 125 13.40 19.06 9.77
N ASN A 126 14.50 19.80 9.63
CA ASN A 126 14.51 21.26 9.71
C ASN A 126 15.19 21.86 8.48
N GLY A 127 14.93 23.13 8.18
CA GLY A 127 15.71 23.85 7.16
C GLY A 127 15.08 23.94 5.78
N GLY A 128 13.81 23.54 5.65
CA GLY A 128 13.03 23.82 4.46
C GLY A 128 13.39 22.99 3.22
N ILE A 129 12.46 23.00 2.28
CA ILE A 129 12.49 22.37 0.98
C ILE A 129 12.16 23.47 -0.02
N ALA A 130 12.84 23.48 -1.16
CA ALA A 130 12.55 24.38 -2.27
C ALA A 130 12.42 23.58 -3.56
N ILE A 131 11.24 23.64 -4.18
CA ILE A 131 10.93 23.06 -5.48
C ILE A 131 10.74 24.20 -6.46
N GLU A 132 11.66 24.33 -7.41
CA GLU A 132 11.61 25.36 -8.43
C GLU A 132 10.76 24.85 -9.61
N LEU A 133 9.61 25.49 -9.82
CA LEU A 133 8.64 25.09 -10.85
C LEU A 133 8.94 25.72 -12.20
N LEU A 134 9.32 27.00 -12.16
CA LEU A 134 9.66 27.77 -13.33
C LEU A 134 10.68 28.83 -12.93
N ASN A 135 11.69 29.01 -13.76
CA ASN A 135 12.61 30.13 -13.66
C ASN A 135 13.02 30.55 -15.06
N VAL A 136 12.47 31.69 -15.49
CA VAL A 136 12.75 32.27 -16.79
C VAL A 136 13.42 33.61 -16.54
N PRO A 137 14.69 33.77 -16.95
CA PRO A 137 15.37 35.06 -16.87
C PRO A 137 14.52 36.16 -17.48
N LEU A 138 14.46 37.32 -16.80
CA LEU A 138 13.69 38.51 -17.21
C LEU A 138 12.15 38.38 -17.17
N VAL A 139 11.58 37.20 -16.92
CA VAL A 139 10.13 36.99 -16.75
C VAL A 139 9.77 36.71 -15.30
N GLY A 140 10.61 35.95 -14.60
CA GLY A 140 10.44 35.65 -13.19
C GLY A 140 10.56 34.18 -12.84
N SER A 141 10.35 33.90 -11.56
CA SER A 141 10.42 32.55 -11.02
C SER A 141 9.21 32.21 -10.16
N VAL A 142 8.90 30.92 -10.11
CA VAL A 142 7.86 30.32 -9.29
C VAL A 142 8.51 29.19 -8.50
N THR A 143 8.54 29.33 -7.18
CA THR A 143 9.15 28.36 -6.28
C THR A 143 8.15 27.96 -5.21
N LEU A 144 7.99 26.66 -4.98
CA LEU A 144 7.30 26.14 -3.80
C LEU A 144 8.31 25.95 -2.69
N LYS A 145 7.98 26.47 -1.51
CA LYS A 145 8.74 26.21 -0.29
C LYS A 145 7.87 25.53 0.75
N ALA A 146 8.43 24.58 1.46
CA ALA A 146 7.77 23.87 2.56
C ALA A 146 8.82 23.39 3.55
N ASP A 147 8.45 23.10 4.79
CA ASP A 147 9.37 22.44 5.73
C ASP A 147 9.33 20.91 5.59
N ALA A 148 8.14 20.38 5.31
CA ALA A 148 7.92 18.97 5.02
C ALA A 148 6.69 18.79 4.11
N VAL A 149 6.78 17.86 3.17
CA VAL A 149 5.70 17.43 2.27
C VAL A 149 5.66 15.92 2.30
N THR A 150 4.69 15.35 3.00
CA THR A 150 4.68 13.92 3.32
C THR A 150 3.31 13.32 3.09
N ALA A 151 3.28 12.08 2.61
CA ALA A 151 2.09 11.26 2.51
C ALA A 151 2.23 10.04 3.40
N SER A 152 1.10 9.61 3.92
CA SER A 152 0.96 8.43 4.75
C SER A 152 -0.25 7.63 4.30
N CYS A 153 -0.12 6.31 4.30
CA CYS A 153 -1.27 5.44 4.24
C CYS A 153 -1.14 4.31 5.26
N SER A 154 -2.29 3.76 5.65
CA SER A 154 -2.38 2.52 6.41
C SER A 154 -3.58 1.73 5.95
N ALA A 155 -3.45 0.41 5.85
CA ALA A 155 -4.54 -0.51 5.57
C ALA A 155 -4.54 -1.67 6.57
N THR A 156 -5.72 -2.26 6.77
CA THR A 156 -5.89 -3.50 7.54
C THR A 156 -6.66 -4.52 6.69
N SER A 157 -6.45 -5.81 6.98
CA SER A 157 -7.19 -6.92 6.36
C SER A 157 -8.70 -6.85 6.60
N LEU A 158 -9.15 -6.10 7.61
CA LEU A 158 -10.56 -5.84 7.92
C LEU A 158 -11.18 -4.72 7.08
N GLY A 159 -10.39 -4.01 6.27
CA GLY A 159 -10.86 -2.94 5.41
C GLY A 159 -10.75 -1.53 5.99
N ASP A 160 -10.02 -1.34 7.09
CA ASP A 160 -9.75 0.00 7.62
C ASP A 160 -8.66 0.68 6.78
N LEU A 161 -9.09 1.46 5.80
CA LEU A 161 -8.20 2.20 4.91
C LEU A 161 -8.07 3.65 5.37
N LYS A 162 -6.84 4.12 5.56
CA LYS A 162 -6.53 5.52 5.85
C LYS A 162 -5.46 6.04 4.91
N ALA A 163 -5.66 7.25 4.44
CA ALA A 163 -4.70 8.03 3.68
C ALA A 163 -4.70 9.47 4.18
N ALA A 164 -3.51 10.04 4.28
CA ALA A 164 -3.36 11.44 4.65
C ALA A 164 -2.11 12.03 4.00
N ALA A 165 -2.10 13.34 3.87
CA ALA A 165 -0.92 14.10 3.53
C ALA A 165 -0.72 15.22 4.54
N SER A 166 0.52 15.52 4.86
CA SER A 166 0.91 16.63 5.72
C SER A 166 1.84 17.57 4.94
N LEU A 167 1.48 18.85 4.97
CA LEU A 167 2.19 19.94 4.32
C LEU A 167 2.57 20.96 5.38
N ALA A 168 3.78 20.86 5.90
CA ALA A 168 4.28 21.79 6.90
C ALA A 168 4.75 23.08 6.21
N ASN A 169 4.11 24.20 6.53
CA ASN A 169 4.48 25.54 6.07
C ASN A 169 4.62 25.67 4.54
N LEU A 170 3.77 24.96 3.78
CA LEU A 170 3.77 25.07 2.32
C LEU A 170 3.38 26.49 1.91
N ARG A 171 4.22 27.11 1.08
CA ARG A 171 4.02 28.43 0.50
C ARG A 171 4.47 28.46 -0.94
N LEU A 172 3.73 29.20 -1.75
CA LEU A 172 4.07 29.50 -3.13
C LEU A 172 4.70 30.89 -3.17
N GLU A 173 5.94 30.96 -3.64
CA GLU A 173 6.64 32.22 -3.87
C GLU A 173 6.75 32.47 -5.37
N THR A 174 6.23 33.61 -5.81
CA THR A 174 6.42 34.12 -7.17
C THR A 174 7.28 35.36 -7.12
N SER A 175 8.29 35.44 -7.98
CA SER A 175 9.20 36.59 -8.08
C SER A 175 9.17 37.10 -9.51
N THR A 176 8.68 38.32 -9.72
CA THR A 176 8.71 39.00 -11.02
C THR A 176 9.81 40.06 -11.03
N PRO A 177 10.74 40.01 -12.00
CA PRO A 177 11.76 41.05 -12.13
C PRO A 177 11.08 42.34 -12.58
N ASN A 178 11.46 43.44 -11.93
CA ASN A 178 11.04 44.76 -12.37
C ASN A 178 12.19 45.36 -13.19
N LEU A 179 11.90 45.83 -14.40
CA LEU A 179 12.93 46.33 -15.33
C LEU A 179 13.65 47.57 -14.78
N LEU A 180 12.99 48.33 -13.89
CA LEU A 180 13.46 49.59 -13.34
C LEU A 180 13.50 49.59 -11.80
N GLY A 181 13.47 48.43 -11.13
CA GLY A 181 13.40 48.37 -9.67
C GLY A 181 13.70 46.99 -9.07
N PRO A 182 13.62 46.85 -7.74
CA PRO A 182 13.75 45.55 -7.09
C PRO A 182 12.64 44.60 -7.55
N PRO A 183 12.91 43.28 -7.59
CA PRO A 183 11.90 42.30 -7.97
C PRO A 183 10.73 42.31 -6.97
N THR A 184 9.52 42.12 -7.47
CA THR A 184 8.33 41.94 -6.63
C THR A 184 8.21 40.47 -6.26
N VAL A 185 8.26 40.17 -4.97
CA VAL A 185 8.08 38.81 -4.45
C VAL A 185 6.72 38.72 -3.78
N THR A 186 5.86 37.85 -4.29
CA THR A 186 4.56 37.51 -3.68
C THR A 186 4.67 36.15 -3.03
N SER A 187 4.24 36.03 -1.77
CA SER A 187 4.14 34.74 -1.08
C SER A 187 2.69 34.44 -0.73
N THR A 188 2.19 33.30 -1.19
CA THR A 188 0.87 32.80 -0.85
C THR A 188 1.03 31.56 0.02
N SER A 189 0.55 31.65 1.27
CA SER A 189 0.49 30.49 2.16
C SER A 189 -0.56 29.51 1.67
N LEU A 190 -0.19 28.23 1.67
CA LEU A 190 -1.04 27.10 1.34
C LEU A 190 -1.32 26.24 2.59
N ALA A 191 -0.85 26.69 3.77
CA ALA A 191 -1.09 26.07 5.06
C ALA A 191 -2.59 26.18 5.41
N GLY A 192 -3.36 25.16 5.02
CA GLY A 192 -4.81 25.11 5.18
C GLY A 192 -5.52 24.32 4.08
N SER A 193 -4.88 24.15 2.92
CA SER A 193 -5.42 23.39 1.79
C SER A 193 -5.18 21.88 1.91
N THR A 194 -5.48 21.27 3.06
CA THR A 194 -5.19 19.83 3.32
C THR A 194 -6.35 18.88 3.02
N ALA A 195 -7.50 19.41 2.59
CA ALA A 195 -8.63 18.55 2.22
C ALA A 195 -8.24 17.59 1.08
N PRO A 196 -8.74 16.34 1.07
CA PRO A 196 -8.43 15.38 0.02
C PRO A 196 -8.72 15.95 -1.38
N ASN A 197 -7.81 15.71 -2.32
CA ASN A 197 -7.91 16.09 -3.73
C ASN A 197 -8.10 17.61 -3.96
N THR A 198 -7.44 18.45 -3.14
CA THR A 198 -7.53 19.91 -3.29
C THR A 198 -6.71 20.38 -4.49
N GLY A 199 -7.38 20.82 -5.55
CA GLY A 199 -6.76 21.43 -6.72
C GLY A 199 -6.54 22.93 -6.54
N LEU A 200 -5.36 23.42 -6.92
CA LEU A 200 -5.00 24.83 -6.89
C LEU A 200 -4.29 25.22 -8.18
N THR A 201 -4.72 26.32 -8.78
CA THR A 201 -4.06 26.88 -9.96
C THR A 201 -3.03 27.89 -9.52
N VAL A 202 -1.79 27.72 -9.96
CA VAL A 202 -0.73 28.72 -9.72
C VAL A 202 -1.06 29.97 -10.55
N PRO A 203 -0.98 31.18 -9.95
CA PRO A 203 -1.25 32.42 -10.68
C PRO A 203 -0.43 32.51 -11.97
N LYS A 204 -1.04 33.08 -13.00
CA LYS A 204 -0.41 33.25 -14.30
C LYS A 204 0.85 34.10 -14.18
N LEU A 205 1.94 33.63 -14.78
CA LEU A 205 3.17 34.42 -14.95
C LEU A 205 3.21 34.88 -16.40
N ALA A 206 3.23 36.20 -16.63
CA ALA A 206 3.18 36.79 -17.98
C ALA A 206 2.01 36.28 -18.85
N GLY A 207 0.85 35.99 -18.23
CA GLY A 207 -0.35 35.54 -18.93
C GLY A 207 -0.41 34.03 -19.24
N LEU A 208 0.62 33.26 -18.89
CA LEU A 208 0.68 31.82 -19.07
C LEU A 208 0.34 31.07 -17.78
N ASP A 209 -0.43 29.99 -17.90
CA ASP A 209 -0.68 29.06 -16.80
C ASP A 209 0.59 28.24 -16.52
N VAL A 210 1.20 28.50 -15.36
CA VAL A 210 2.51 27.91 -15.04
C VAL A 210 2.35 26.48 -14.55
N ALA A 211 1.44 26.25 -13.61
CA ALA A 211 1.23 24.94 -13.02
C ALA A 211 -0.16 24.78 -12.41
N THR A 212 -0.62 23.53 -12.33
CA THR A 212 -1.69 23.14 -11.43
C THR A 212 -1.13 22.24 -10.34
N LEU A 213 -1.53 22.49 -9.11
CA LEU A 213 -1.14 21.76 -7.92
C LEU A 213 -2.34 20.93 -7.49
N MET A 214 -2.13 19.66 -7.19
CA MET A 214 -3.10 18.83 -6.51
C MET A 214 -2.49 18.41 -5.18
N ILE A 215 -3.09 18.89 -4.10
CA ILE A 215 -2.69 18.61 -2.74
C ILE A 215 -3.50 17.43 -2.21
N ASN A 216 -2.81 16.54 -1.48
CA ASN A 216 -3.43 15.40 -0.81
C ASN A 216 -4.28 14.57 -1.78
N GLY A 217 -3.70 14.19 -2.92
CA GLY A 217 -4.35 13.32 -3.88
C GLY A 217 -4.63 11.97 -3.23
N GLN A 218 -5.88 11.55 -3.13
CA GLN A 218 -6.26 10.29 -2.50
C GLN A 218 -7.15 9.48 -3.43
N SER A 219 -6.90 8.18 -3.48
CA SER A 219 -7.74 7.21 -4.20
C SER A 219 -8.00 5.99 -3.32
N PHE A 220 -9.24 5.53 -3.33
CA PHE A 220 -9.68 4.33 -2.64
C PHE A 220 -10.23 3.35 -3.67
N ASP A 221 -9.69 2.14 -3.67
CA ASP A 221 -10.18 1.04 -4.48
C ASP A 221 -10.76 -0.04 -3.57
N ALA A 222 -12.08 -0.01 -3.45
CA ALA A 222 -12.84 -0.98 -2.66
C ALA A 222 -12.73 -2.41 -3.21
N THR A 223 -12.43 -2.58 -4.51
CA THR A 223 -12.31 -3.89 -5.15
C THR A 223 -11.08 -4.63 -4.65
N ASN A 224 -9.98 -3.90 -4.50
CA ASN A 224 -8.68 -4.43 -4.08
C ASN A 224 -8.38 -4.16 -2.60
N ASN A 225 -9.34 -3.59 -1.85
CA ASN A 225 -9.14 -3.09 -0.50
C ASN A 225 -7.82 -2.30 -0.38
N SER A 226 -7.64 -1.34 -1.27
CA SER A 226 -6.38 -0.59 -1.37
C SER A 226 -6.63 0.90 -1.34
N VAL A 227 -5.65 1.63 -0.82
CA VAL A 227 -5.67 3.08 -0.72
C VAL A 227 -4.34 3.63 -1.20
N SER A 228 -4.37 4.73 -1.95
CA SER A 228 -3.18 5.47 -2.31
C SER A 228 -3.31 6.94 -1.93
N ALA A 229 -2.18 7.54 -1.59
CA ALA A 229 -2.07 8.95 -1.31
C ALA A 229 -0.86 9.55 -2.02
N THR A 230 -1.00 10.78 -2.50
CA THR A 230 0.08 11.61 -3.04
C THR A 230 0.06 12.94 -2.32
N ALA A 231 1.15 13.30 -1.66
CA ALA A 231 1.19 14.52 -0.84
C ALA A 231 0.99 15.77 -1.70
N LEU A 232 1.73 15.82 -2.81
CA LEU A 232 1.70 16.92 -3.76
C LEU A 232 1.94 16.39 -5.16
N ARG A 233 1.00 16.64 -6.07
CA ARG A 233 1.18 16.46 -7.51
C ARG A 233 1.21 17.83 -8.17
N ILE A 234 2.15 18.04 -9.07
CA ILE A 234 2.35 19.29 -9.80
C ILE A 234 2.32 18.96 -11.29
N ASN A 235 1.40 19.57 -12.02
CA ASN A 235 1.40 19.52 -13.48
C ASN A 235 1.88 20.87 -14.01
N LEU A 236 3.06 20.90 -14.61
CA LEU A 236 3.62 22.11 -15.23
C LEU A 236 3.07 22.29 -16.65
N LEU A 237 2.86 23.56 -17.04
CA LEU A 237 2.48 23.99 -18.40
C LEU A 237 1.07 23.58 -18.86
N GLY A 238 0.15 23.38 -17.91
CA GLY A 238 -1.24 23.02 -18.19
C GLY A 238 -1.44 21.54 -18.53
N SER A 239 -2.68 21.07 -18.51
CA SER A 239 -3.06 19.64 -18.67
C SER A 239 -2.92 19.09 -20.10
N GLY A 240 -1.94 19.58 -20.88
CA GLY A 240 -1.71 19.16 -22.26
C GLY A 240 -0.88 17.87 -22.40
N LEU A 241 -0.82 17.33 -23.62
CA LEU A 241 -0.09 16.10 -23.99
C LEU A 241 1.44 16.16 -23.70
N LEU A 242 1.96 17.36 -23.44
CA LEU A 242 3.36 17.66 -23.14
C LEU A 242 3.54 18.13 -21.69
N GLY A 243 2.60 17.81 -20.80
CA GLY A 243 2.68 18.17 -19.39
C GLY A 243 3.84 17.45 -18.68
N THR A 244 4.54 18.18 -17.82
CA THR A 244 5.47 17.57 -16.86
C THR A 244 4.72 17.34 -15.57
N THR A 245 4.75 16.11 -15.05
CA THR A 245 4.12 15.75 -13.79
C THR A 245 5.19 15.47 -12.75
N ILE A 246 5.12 16.15 -11.60
CA ILE A 246 5.97 15.90 -10.44
C ILE A 246 5.07 15.41 -9.32
N GLU A 247 5.34 14.23 -8.80
CA GLU A 247 4.65 13.65 -7.64
C GLU A 247 5.62 13.55 -6.47
N VAL A 248 5.23 14.10 -5.34
CA VAL A 248 5.95 14.03 -4.08
C VAL A 248 5.15 13.20 -3.09
N GLY A 249 5.83 12.21 -2.49
CA GLY A 249 5.27 11.32 -1.49
C GLY A 249 4.11 10.50 -2.06
N ASN A 250 4.41 9.55 -2.94
CA ASN A 250 3.44 8.59 -3.45
C ASN A 250 3.48 7.34 -2.57
N VAL A 251 2.37 7.03 -1.91
CA VAL A 251 2.23 5.86 -1.04
C VAL A 251 1.02 5.04 -1.47
N LYS A 252 1.14 3.72 -1.36
CA LYS A 252 0.04 2.79 -1.57
C LYS A 252 0.06 1.72 -0.48
N CYS A 253 -1.12 1.46 0.06
CA CYS A 253 -1.36 0.51 1.12
C CYS A 253 -2.54 -0.40 0.72
N GLY A 254 -2.58 -1.60 1.26
CA GLY A 254 -3.54 -2.63 0.93
C GLY A 254 -3.14 -3.43 -0.31
N GLU A 255 -4.13 -3.92 -1.07
CA GLU A 255 -4.02 -5.13 -1.91
C GLU A 255 -3.97 -6.43 -1.09
N THR A 256 -4.52 -6.40 0.11
CA THR A 256 -4.74 -7.60 0.93
C THR A 256 -5.68 -8.53 0.19
N LYS A 257 -5.15 -9.54 -0.51
CA LYS A 257 -5.99 -10.59 -1.07
C LYS A 257 -6.35 -11.52 0.06
N TYR A 258 -7.61 -11.48 0.48
CA TYR A 258 -8.19 -12.57 1.23
C TYR A 258 -8.24 -13.78 0.30
N THR A 259 -7.21 -14.63 0.36
CA THR A 259 -7.29 -15.96 -0.22
C THR A 259 -8.10 -16.79 0.76
N PRO A 260 -9.39 -17.09 0.48
CA PRO A 260 -10.17 -17.92 1.38
C PRO A 260 -9.40 -19.23 1.57
N ALA A 261 -9.29 -19.68 2.81
CA ALA A 261 -8.70 -20.95 3.17
C ALA A 261 -9.57 -22.09 2.61
N LEU A 262 -9.53 -22.29 1.30
CA LEU A 262 -9.93 -23.54 0.69
C LEU A 262 -8.79 -24.50 0.99
N PRO A 263 -9.01 -25.57 1.77
CA PRO A 263 -7.98 -26.57 2.02
C PRO A 263 -7.70 -27.32 0.72
N VAL A 264 -6.85 -26.77 -0.15
CA VAL A 264 -6.44 -27.40 -1.41
C VAL A 264 -5.71 -28.72 -1.16
N HIS A 265 -5.07 -28.84 0.01
CA HIS A 265 -4.47 -30.10 0.49
C HIS A 265 -5.47 -31.03 1.21
N GLY A 266 -6.68 -30.56 1.54
CA GLY A 266 -7.75 -31.37 2.12
C GLY A 266 -8.57 -32.13 1.07
N LEU A 267 -8.61 -31.66 -0.17
CA LEU A 267 -9.32 -32.33 -1.27
C LEU A 267 -8.87 -33.78 -1.52
N PRO A 268 -7.56 -34.11 -1.61
CA PRO A 268 -7.15 -35.51 -1.80
C PRO A 268 -7.43 -36.38 -0.57
N ILE A 269 -7.35 -35.83 0.65
CA ILE A 269 -7.58 -36.59 1.89
C ILE A 269 -9.09 -36.86 2.09
N ALA A 270 -9.95 -35.87 1.85
CA ALA A 270 -11.40 -36.04 1.86
C ALA A 270 -11.85 -37.01 0.75
N GLY A 271 -11.24 -36.93 -0.44
CA GLY A 271 -11.46 -37.89 -1.53
C GLY A 271 -11.06 -39.32 -1.15
N GLY A 272 -9.91 -39.48 -0.49
CA GLY A 272 -9.45 -40.77 0.03
C GLY A 272 -10.38 -41.35 1.11
N ALA A 273 -10.83 -40.52 2.06
CA ALA A 273 -11.75 -40.95 3.11
C ALA A 273 -13.12 -41.38 2.55
N LEU A 274 -13.66 -40.66 1.57
CA LEU A 274 -14.90 -41.05 0.88
C LEU A 274 -14.73 -42.34 0.07
N ALA A 275 -13.60 -42.53 -0.61
CA ALA A 275 -13.32 -43.74 -1.36
C ALA A 275 -13.25 -44.98 -0.46
N VAL A 276 -12.62 -44.87 0.72
CA VAL A 276 -12.55 -45.95 1.71
C VAL A 276 -13.94 -46.26 2.30
N ALA A 277 -14.73 -45.23 2.62
CA ALA A 277 -16.10 -45.41 3.11
C ALA A 277 -17.00 -46.11 2.08
N MET A 278 -16.90 -45.73 0.80
CA MET A 278 -17.64 -46.40 -0.28
C MET A 278 -17.17 -47.85 -0.50
N TRP A 279 -15.87 -48.12 -0.37
CA TRP A 279 -15.34 -49.48 -0.51
C TRP A 279 -15.85 -50.42 0.59
N PHE A 280 -15.82 -49.99 1.86
CA PHE A 280 -16.38 -50.76 2.97
C PHE A 280 -17.90 -50.91 2.88
N GLY A 281 -18.62 -49.86 2.46
CA GLY A 281 -20.06 -49.92 2.21
C GLY A 281 -20.42 -50.96 1.14
N ARG A 282 -19.67 -50.98 0.03
CA ARG A 282 -19.86 -51.94 -1.08
C ARG A 282 -19.62 -53.39 -0.66
N HIS A 283 -18.60 -53.65 0.18
CA HIS A 283 -18.32 -55.01 0.66
C HIS A 283 -19.38 -55.52 1.64
N ARG A 284 -19.94 -54.66 2.51
CA ARG A 284 -21.03 -55.07 3.42
C ARG A 284 -22.30 -55.47 2.66
N ILE A 285 -22.69 -54.72 1.63
CA ILE A 285 -23.88 -55.01 0.82
C ILE A 285 -23.76 -56.35 0.09
N LYS A 286 -22.56 -56.70 -0.40
CA LYS A 286 -22.31 -58.02 -1.01
C LYS A 286 -22.48 -59.18 -0.01
N SER A 287 -22.04 -59.01 1.25
CA SER A 287 -22.19 -60.06 2.27
C SER A 287 -23.65 -60.30 2.68
N LEU A 288 -24.47 -59.24 2.70
CA LEU A 288 -25.89 -59.34 3.03
C LEU A 288 -26.69 -60.03 1.92
N THR A 289 -26.35 -59.76 0.66
CA THR A 289 -27.01 -60.39 -0.50
C THR A 289 -26.67 -61.88 -0.66
N SER A 290 -25.47 -62.33 -0.26
CA SER A 290 -25.15 -63.77 -0.20
C SER A 290 -25.87 -64.50 0.94
N SER A 291 -26.10 -63.84 2.08
CA SER A 291 -26.82 -64.44 3.21
C SER A 291 -28.30 -64.69 2.93
N LEU A 292 -28.92 -63.88 2.07
CA LEU A 292 -30.34 -64.03 1.69
C LEU A 292 -30.54 -65.12 0.61
N ARG A 293 -29.49 -65.50 -0.11
CA ARG A 293 -29.57 -66.48 -1.21
C ARG A 293 -29.42 -67.94 -0.75
N GLY A 294 -28.98 -68.18 0.49
CA GLY A 294 -28.86 -69.51 1.09
C GLY A 294 -30.06 -69.97 1.92
N ALA A 295 -31.18 -69.23 1.89
CA ALA A 295 -32.40 -69.52 2.65
C ALA A 295 -33.57 -69.98 1.77
N ARG A 296 -33.28 -70.63 0.63
CA ARG A 296 -34.26 -71.35 -0.18
C ARG A 296 -33.93 -72.82 -0.21
#